data_AF-A0A994J4D0-F1
#
_entry.id   AF-A0A994J4D0-F1
#
_cell.length_a   1.000
_cell.length_b   1.000
_cell.length_c   1.000
_cell.angle_alpha   90.00
_cell.angle_beta   90.00
_cell.angle_gamma   90.00
#
_symmetry.space_group_name_H-M   'P 1'
#
loop_
_entity.id
_entity.type
_entity.pdbx_description
1 polymer ?
#
loop_
_entity_poly.entity_id
_entity_poly.type
_entity_poly.pdbx_seq_one_letter_code
_entity_poly.pdbx_strand_id
1 'polypeptide(L)'
;MGLLSDPVRRRALARLVLRLNAPLCVLSYVAGIAWFLALVFPPLTQRTYMSENAMGSTMVEEQFAGGDRARAFARDFAAHRKKSGALPVAWLERTMRSVGLEVYTQSFSRKLPFPDETHERYMVSGTNVYGILRAPRAASTESLVLTVPCGSDSTNSQAVGLLLALAAHFRGQIYWAKDIVFLVTEHDLLGTEAWLEAYHDVNVTDLLPERGPVVHASGQAAARGLDIIGWTAAGPADTAAHGSAAGLRPPPRLPWPLPALPCGGPNPAWHQ
;
A
#
# COMPACT_ATOMS: atom_id res chain seq x y z
N MET A 1 48.08 25.96 29.20
CA MET A 1 48.62 24.58 29.11
C MET A 1 49.54 24.23 30.29
N GLY A 2 49.10 24.40 31.54
CA GLY A 2 49.97 24.21 32.73
C GLY A 2 49.29 23.60 33.96
N LEU A 3 48.07 23.04 33.81
CA LEU A 3 47.35 22.44 34.93
C LEU A 3 47.64 20.93 35.11
N LEU A 4 48.20 20.27 34.08
CA LEU A 4 48.47 18.84 34.05
C LEU A 4 49.96 18.47 34.10
N SER A 5 50.89 19.43 33.95
CA SER A 5 52.35 19.16 33.96
C SER A 5 52.99 19.23 35.35
N ASP A 6 52.24 19.64 36.38
CA ASP A 6 52.78 19.97 37.70
C ASP A 6 52.57 18.78 38.69
N PRO A 7 53.62 18.05 39.08
CA PRO A 7 53.50 16.77 39.79
C PRO A 7 52.88 16.91 41.19
N VAL A 8 53.04 18.07 41.83
CA VAL A 8 52.48 18.37 43.15
C VAL A 8 50.97 18.63 43.08
N ARG A 9 50.52 19.43 42.10
CA ARG A 9 49.09 19.68 41.87
C ARG A 9 48.36 18.42 41.39
N ARG A 10 49.01 17.58 40.58
CA ARG A 10 48.48 16.27 40.17
C ARG A 10 48.24 15.33 41.36
N ARG A 11 49.16 15.28 42.34
CA ARG A 11 48.97 14.50 43.58
C ARG A 11 47.87 15.08 44.47
N ALA A 12 47.70 16.40 44.50
CA ALA A 12 46.60 17.04 45.23
C ALA A 12 45.23 16.74 44.58
N LEU A 13 45.13 16.86 43.26
CA LEU A 13 43.93 16.50 42.50
C LEU A 13 43.63 15.00 42.59
N ALA A 14 44.63 14.14 42.48
CA ALA A 14 44.45 12.69 42.65
C ALA A 14 43.92 12.35 44.06
N ARG A 15 44.44 13.01 45.11
CA ARG A 15 43.92 12.83 46.49
C ARG A 15 42.51 13.40 46.65
N LEU A 16 42.17 14.50 45.99
CA LEU A 16 40.83 15.07 45.98
C LEU A 16 39.84 14.13 45.28
N VAL A 17 40.19 13.62 44.10
CA VAL A 17 39.38 12.66 43.34
C VAL A 17 39.23 11.35 44.12
N LEU A 18 40.27 10.85 44.78
CA LEU A 18 40.19 9.66 45.64
C LEU A 18 39.29 9.87 46.86
N ARG A 19 39.30 11.08 47.46
CA ARG A 19 38.38 11.43 48.56
C ARG A 19 36.94 11.59 48.09
N LEU A 20 36.73 12.15 46.90
CA LEU A 20 35.41 12.35 46.30
C LEU A 20 34.95 11.13 45.49
N ASN A 21 35.73 10.04 45.45
CA ASN A 21 35.41 8.86 44.65
C ASN A 21 34.06 8.24 45.05
N ALA A 22 33.86 8.02 46.36
CA ALA A 22 32.62 7.46 46.87
C ALA A 22 31.38 8.32 46.53
N PRO A 23 31.34 9.64 46.81
CA PRO A 23 30.18 10.45 46.45
C PRO A 23 30.01 10.63 44.94
N LEU A 24 31.09 10.68 44.16
CA LEU A 24 31.01 10.74 42.68
C LEU A 24 30.43 9.45 42.10
N CYS A 25 30.83 8.30 42.64
CA CYS A 25 30.31 7.00 42.21
C CYS A 25 28.81 6.90 42.52
N VAL A 26 28.39 7.27 43.74
CA VAL A 26 26.96 7.29 44.12
C VAL A 26 26.16 8.28 43.27
N LEU A 27 26.67 9.49 43.04
CA LEU A 27 26.01 10.48 42.18
C LEU A 27 25.86 9.98 40.74
N SER A 28 26.90 9.36 40.17
CA SER A 28 26.86 8.79 38.83
C SER A 28 25.85 7.63 38.73
N TYR A 29 25.73 6.82 39.78
CA TYR A 29 24.79 5.71 39.84
C TYR A 29 23.34 6.21 39.92
N VAL A 30 23.06 7.21 40.77
CA VAL A 30 21.74 7.84 40.87
C VAL A 30 21.38 8.57 39.57
N ALA A 31 22.33 9.26 38.95
CA ALA A 31 22.13 9.90 37.64
C ALA A 31 21.80 8.88 36.55
N GLY A 32 22.47 7.72 36.55
CA GLY A 32 22.16 6.61 35.66
C GLY A 32 20.74 6.08 35.85
N ILE A 33 20.33 5.82 37.10
CA ILE A 33 18.96 5.37 37.42
C ILE A 33 17.92 6.41 36.99
N ALA A 34 18.16 7.69 37.28
CA ALA A 34 17.28 8.77 36.87
C ALA A 34 17.15 8.85 35.33
N TRP A 35 18.25 8.62 34.61
CA TRP A 35 18.24 8.57 33.15
C TRP A 35 17.47 7.36 32.59
N PHE A 36 17.64 6.18 33.19
CA PHE A 36 16.86 4.99 32.83
C PHE A 36 15.36 5.19 33.06
N LEU A 37 14.98 5.83 34.16
CA LEU A 37 13.58 6.19 34.43
C LEU A 37 13.09 7.25 33.42
N ALA A 38 13.92 8.23 33.06
CA ALA A 38 13.59 9.23 32.04
C ALA A 38 13.38 8.60 30.65
N LEU A 39 14.10 7.53 30.31
CA LEU A 39 13.87 6.76 29.08
C LEU A 39 12.55 5.99 29.08
N VAL A 40 11.93 5.72 30.24
CA VAL A 40 10.60 5.09 30.28
C VAL A 40 9.49 6.14 30.09
N PHE A 41 9.78 7.42 30.27
CA PHE A 41 8.79 8.48 30.12
C PHE A 41 8.37 8.64 28.64
N PRO A 42 7.05 8.54 28.32
CA PRO A 42 6.51 8.70 26.97
C PRO A 42 6.90 9.98 26.21
N PRO A 43 7.13 11.15 26.85
CA PRO A 43 7.56 12.35 26.13
C PRO A 43 9.06 12.37 25.74
N LEU A 44 9.91 11.56 26.38
CA LEU A 44 11.35 11.46 26.09
C LEU A 44 11.67 10.29 25.15
N THR A 45 10.81 9.28 25.12
CA THR A 45 10.83 8.24 24.09
C THR A 45 10.20 8.78 22.82
N GLN A 46 11.04 9.31 21.93
CA GLN A 46 10.66 9.44 20.52
C GLN A 46 10.09 8.08 20.09
N ARG A 47 8.87 8.07 19.55
CA ARG A 47 8.20 6.84 19.06
C ARG A 47 9.19 6.13 18.14
N THR A 48 9.79 5.02 18.60
CA THR A 48 10.73 4.22 17.81
C THR A 48 9.98 3.38 16.79
N TYR A 49 9.08 4.01 16.04
CA TYR A 49 8.57 3.46 14.81
C TYR A 49 9.54 3.92 13.72
N MET A 50 10.55 3.10 13.47
CA MET A 50 11.32 3.21 12.23
C MET A 50 10.44 2.65 11.13
N SER A 51 9.97 3.53 10.24
CA SER A 51 9.25 3.09 9.06
C SER A 51 10.19 2.23 8.21
N GLU A 52 9.73 1.08 7.75
CA GLU A 52 10.44 0.27 6.76
C GLU A 52 10.78 1.10 5.50
N ASN A 53 9.88 2.03 5.14
CA ASN A 53 10.08 2.98 4.04
C ASN A 53 11.23 3.96 4.30
N ALA A 54 11.65 4.18 5.55
CA ALA A 54 12.77 5.04 5.89
C ALA A 54 14.14 4.31 5.85
N MET A 55 14.15 2.97 5.82
CA MET A 55 15.40 2.18 5.71
C MET A 55 15.90 2.04 4.27
N GLY A 56 15.03 2.24 3.27
CA GLY A 56 15.36 2.26 1.85
C GLY A 56 15.99 3.59 1.39
N SER A 57 17.15 3.98 1.92
CA SER A 57 17.75 5.31 1.65
C SER A 57 18.11 5.63 0.19
N THR A 58 17.97 4.69 -0.75
CA THR A 58 18.41 4.86 -2.15
C THR A 58 17.31 4.71 -3.20
N MET A 59 16.06 4.40 -2.84
CA MET A 59 15.00 4.27 -3.84
C MET A 59 13.60 4.30 -3.21
N VAL A 60 13.09 5.49 -2.87
CA VAL A 60 11.71 5.62 -2.40
C VAL A 60 11.09 6.90 -2.96
N GLU A 61 10.28 6.73 -4.00
CA GLU A 61 9.18 7.66 -4.26
C GLU A 61 8.05 7.23 -3.33
N GLU A 62 7.90 7.91 -2.18
CA GLU A 62 6.90 7.56 -1.15
C GLU A 62 5.47 7.82 -1.63
N GLN A 63 5.32 8.64 -2.66
CA GLN A 63 4.04 9.17 -3.10
C GLN A 63 3.73 8.73 -4.52
N PHE A 64 2.66 7.95 -4.67
CA PHE A 64 2.09 7.68 -5.97
C PHE A 64 1.38 8.93 -6.50
N ALA A 65 2.10 9.77 -7.26
CA ALA A 65 1.55 10.97 -7.90
C ALA A 65 0.52 10.68 -9.01
N GLY A 66 0.24 9.40 -9.31
CA GLY A 66 -0.67 8.98 -10.38
C GLY A 66 -2.16 9.01 -10.04
N GLY A 67 -2.57 9.61 -8.91
CA GLY A 67 -3.95 9.61 -8.43
C GLY A 67 -4.98 10.20 -9.41
N ASP A 68 -4.66 11.32 -10.05
CA ASP A 68 -5.57 11.95 -11.02
C ASP A 68 -5.74 11.11 -12.29
N ARG A 69 -4.66 10.48 -12.73
CA ARG A 69 -4.67 9.55 -13.86
C ARG A 69 -5.49 8.30 -13.54
N ALA A 70 -5.38 7.77 -12.32
CA ALA A 70 -6.20 6.66 -11.84
C ALA A 70 -7.70 7.01 -11.86
N ARG A 71 -8.06 8.21 -11.38
CA ARG A 71 -9.45 8.71 -11.41
C ARG A 71 -9.98 8.95 -12.82
N ALA A 72 -9.12 9.34 -13.77
CA ALA A 72 -9.50 9.48 -15.17
C ALA A 72 -9.82 8.11 -15.78
N PHE A 73 -8.91 7.14 -15.64
CA PHE A 73 -9.15 5.77 -16.11
C PHE A 73 -10.36 5.11 -15.46
N ALA A 74 -10.59 5.35 -14.17
CA ALA A 74 -11.77 4.85 -13.46
C ALA A 74 -13.09 5.41 -14.05
N ARG A 75 -13.11 6.70 -14.41
CA ARG A 75 -14.26 7.34 -15.05
C ARG A 75 -14.51 6.79 -16.45
N ASP A 76 -13.46 6.62 -17.25
CA ASP A 76 -13.57 6.06 -18.60
C ASP A 76 -14.04 4.61 -18.57
N PHE A 77 -13.50 3.79 -17.65
CA PHE A 77 -13.95 2.41 -17.47
C PHE A 77 -15.42 2.34 -17.05
N ALA A 78 -15.84 3.16 -16.07
CA ALA A 78 -17.23 3.21 -15.63
C ALA A 78 -18.17 3.63 -16.78
N ALA A 79 -17.75 4.57 -17.64
CA ALA A 79 -18.54 4.99 -18.79
C ALA A 79 -18.71 3.88 -19.84
N HIS A 80 -17.65 3.11 -20.12
CA HIS A 80 -17.72 2.00 -21.06
C HIS A 80 -18.54 0.83 -20.49
N ARG A 81 -18.37 0.53 -19.20
CA ARG A 81 -19.14 -0.51 -18.52
C ARG A 81 -20.65 -0.21 -18.50
N LYS A 82 -21.03 1.05 -18.29
CA LYS A 82 -22.44 1.47 -18.39
C LYS A 82 -23.03 1.28 -19.79
N LYS A 83 -22.22 1.37 -20.84
CA LYS A 83 -22.66 1.17 -22.23
C LYS A 83 -22.77 -0.31 -22.60
N SER A 84 -21.82 -1.14 -22.14
CA SER A 84 -21.77 -2.57 -22.47
C SER A 84 -22.61 -3.44 -21.55
N GLY A 85 -22.90 -3.01 -20.31
CA GLY A 85 -23.54 -3.83 -19.27
C GLY A 85 -22.63 -4.92 -18.67
N ALA A 86 -21.66 -5.40 -19.43
CA ALA A 86 -20.62 -6.37 -19.03
C ALA A 86 -19.22 -5.74 -19.02
N LEU A 87 -18.19 -6.53 -18.72
CA LEU A 87 -16.78 -6.11 -18.74
C LEU A 87 -16.41 -5.56 -20.14
N PRO A 88 -15.91 -4.30 -20.26
CA PRO A 88 -15.55 -3.71 -21.55
C PRO A 88 -14.18 -4.21 -22.04
N VAL A 89 -14.09 -5.46 -22.47
CA VAL A 89 -12.86 -6.16 -22.89
C VAL A 89 -12.09 -5.38 -23.97
N ALA A 90 -12.77 -4.94 -25.03
CA ALA A 90 -12.13 -4.25 -26.15
C ALA A 90 -11.55 -2.88 -25.76
N TRP A 91 -12.14 -2.19 -24.79
CA TRP A 91 -11.58 -0.94 -24.27
C TRP A 91 -10.35 -1.21 -23.40
N LEU A 92 -10.43 -2.25 -22.56
CA LEU A 92 -9.34 -2.63 -21.66
C LEU A 92 -8.11 -3.08 -22.45
N GLU A 93 -8.30 -3.89 -23.49
CA GLU A 93 -7.25 -4.35 -24.39
C GLU A 93 -6.50 -3.19 -25.04
N ARG A 94 -7.24 -2.22 -25.61
CA ARG A 94 -6.63 -1.02 -26.22
C ARG A 94 -5.91 -0.17 -25.19
N THR A 95 -6.50 0.02 -24.02
CA THR A 95 -5.93 0.87 -22.96
C THR A 95 -4.64 0.27 -22.42
N MET A 96 -4.64 -1.02 -22.08
CA MET A 96 -3.44 -1.72 -21.61
C MET A 96 -2.34 -1.76 -22.69
N ARG A 97 -2.69 -1.95 -23.97
CA ARG A 97 -1.71 -1.84 -25.07
C ARG A 97 -1.15 -0.43 -25.20
N SER A 98 -1.97 0.61 -25.05
CA SER A 98 -1.51 2.00 -25.11
C SER A 98 -0.54 2.36 -23.98
N VAL A 99 -0.65 1.67 -22.84
CA VAL A 99 0.27 1.76 -21.72
C VAL A 99 1.59 1.03 -22.01
N GLY A 100 1.62 0.12 -23.00
CA GLY A 100 2.81 -0.62 -23.41
C GLY A 100 2.94 -1.99 -22.74
N LEU A 101 1.81 -2.61 -22.36
CA LEU A 101 1.72 -3.97 -21.83
C LEU A 101 1.47 -4.99 -22.94
N GLU A 102 1.92 -6.23 -22.73
CA GLU A 102 1.54 -7.38 -23.56
C GLU A 102 0.16 -7.88 -23.11
N VAL A 103 -0.87 -7.68 -23.92
CA VAL A 103 -2.26 -7.93 -23.49
C VAL A 103 -2.83 -9.19 -24.11
N TYR A 104 -3.49 -9.98 -23.26
CA TYR A 104 -4.13 -11.24 -23.59
C TYR A 104 -5.54 -11.30 -23.01
N THR A 105 -6.40 -12.05 -23.67
CA THR A 105 -7.80 -12.27 -23.29
C THR A 105 -8.06 -13.75 -23.18
N GLN A 106 -8.72 -14.17 -22.11
CA GLN A 106 -9.06 -15.56 -21.85
C GLN A 106 -10.57 -15.65 -21.60
N SER A 107 -11.29 -16.30 -22.51
CA SER A 107 -12.70 -16.64 -22.30
C SER A 107 -12.79 -18.00 -21.60
N PHE A 108 -13.61 -18.09 -20.55
CA PHE A 108 -13.84 -19.32 -19.81
C PHE A 108 -15.35 -19.56 -19.64
N SER A 109 -15.74 -20.82 -19.61
CA SER A 109 -17.08 -21.25 -19.21
C SER A 109 -17.00 -22.38 -18.19
N ARG A 110 -17.77 -22.26 -17.11
CA ARG A 110 -17.86 -23.25 -16.03
C ARG A 110 -19.30 -23.62 -15.77
N LYS A 111 -19.55 -24.91 -15.64
CA LYS A 111 -20.81 -25.43 -15.10
C LYS A 111 -20.67 -25.51 -13.59
N LEU A 112 -21.44 -24.74 -12.83
CA LEU A 112 -21.40 -24.86 -11.37
C LEU A 112 -22.02 -26.21 -10.95
N PRO A 113 -21.43 -26.90 -9.97
CA PRO A 113 -21.92 -28.20 -9.51
C PRO A 113 -23.24 -28.10 -8.72
N PHE A 114 -23.59 -26.91 -8.23
CA PHE A 114 -24.81 -26.67 -7.46
C PHE A 114 -25.92 -26.10 -8.36
N PRO A 115 -27.11 -26.73 -8.40
CA PRO A 115 -28.29 -26.15 -9.02
C PRO A 115 -28.80 -25.01 -8.13
N ASP A 116 -28.92 -23.81 -8.70
CA ASP A 116 -29.63 -22.70 -8.06
C ASP A 116 -31.16 -22.91 -8.27
N GLU A 117 -32.01 -22.35 -7.40
CA GLU A 117 -33.45 -22.71 -7.27
C GLU A 117 -34.29 -22.57 -8.55
N THR A 118 -33.75 -21.99 -9.63
CA THR A 118 -34.45 -21.72 -10.89
C THR A 118 -33.88 -22.42 -12.14
N HIS A 119 -32.68 -22.99 -12.11
CA HIS A 119 -32.09 -23.66 -13.29
C HIS A 119 -31.21 -24.85 -12.94
N GLU A 120 -31.46 -26.01 -13.57
CA GLU A 120 -30.79 -27.30 -13.31
C GLU A 120 -29.28 -27.32 -13.57
N ARG A 121 -28.71 -26.30 -14.24
CA ARG A 121 -27.26 -26.11 -14.47
C ARG A 121 -26.96 -24.63 -14.74
N TYR A 122 -26.50 -23.90 -13.72
CA TYR A 122 -26.03 -22.52 -13.93
C TYR A 122 -24.67 -22.55 -14.63
N MET A 123 -24.64 -22.19 -15.90
CA MET A 123 -23.41 -22.05 -16.68
C MET A 123 -22.92 -20.61 -16.58
N VAL A 124 -21.81 -20.43 -15.87
CA VAL A 124 -21.15 -19.13 -15.75
C VAL A 124 -20.11 -19.03 -16.86
N SER A 125 -20.26 -18.01 -17.70
CA SER A 125 -19.29 -17.66 -18.73
C SER A 125 -18.75 -16.27 -18.46
N GLY A 126 -17.45 -16.08 -18.64
CA GLY A 126 -16.78 -14.81 -18.43
C GLY A 126 -15.53 -14.67 -19.28
N THR A 127 -15.03 -13.44 -19.38
CA THR A 127 -13.78 -13.14 -20.07
C THR A 127 -12.83 -12.42 -19.14
N ASN A 128 -11.67 -13.03 -18.88
CA ASN A 128 -10.57 -12.39 -18.18
C ASN A 128 -9.69 -11.64 -19.17
N VAL A 129 -9.16 -10.51 -18.74
CA VAL A 129 -8.18 -9.72 -19.50
C VAL A 129 -6.96 -9.53 -18.62
N TYR A 130 -5.79 -9.84 -19.15
CA TYR A 130 -4.55 -9.61 -18.43
C TYR A 130 -3.48 -8.97 -19.31
N GLY A 131 -2.70 -8.10 -18.69
CA GLY A 131 -1.55 -7.44 -19.30
C GLY A 131 -0.27 -7.83 -18.58
N ILE A 132 0.77 -8.22 -19.33
CA ILE A 132 2.07 -8.59 -18.76
C ILE A 132 3.06 -7.46 -19.01
N LEU A 133 3.73 -7.04 -17.94
CA LEU A 133 4.91 -6.19 -17.97
C LEU A 133 6.14 -7.06 -17.71
N ARG A 134 6.98 -7.23 -18.74
CA ARG A 134 8.22 -8.00 -18.66
C ARG A 134 9.30 -7.24 -17.89
N ALA A 135 9.95 -7.90 -16.96
CA ALA A 135 11.10 -7.36 -16.25
C ALA A 135 12.28 -7.20 -17.22
N PRO A 136 12.92 -6.02 -17.29
CA PRO A 136 14.05 -5.81 -18.19
C PRO A 136 15.34 -6.49 -17.72
N ARG A 137 15.46 -6.90 -16.44
CA ARG A 137 16.73 -7.29 -15.82
C ARG A 137 16.84 -8.73 -15.34
N ALA A 138 15.79 -9.54 -15.38
CA ALA A 138 15.77 -10.84 -14.73
C ALA A 138 15.15 -11.94 -15.59
N ALA A 139 15.47 -13.19 -15.25
CA ALA A 139 14.81 -14.36 -15.80
C ALA A 139 13.37 -14.42 -15.27
N SER A 140 12.41 -14.65 -16.17
CA SER A 140 10.97 -14.70 -15.91
C SER A 140 10.55 -15.98 -15.16
N THR A 141 11.17 -16.25 -14.01
CA THR A 141 10.90 -17.44 -13.18
C THR A 141 9.95 -17.17 -12.02
N GLU A 142 9.77 -15.88 -11.68
CA GLU A 142 8.88 -15.40 -10.64
C GLU A 142 8.07 -14.22 -11.19
N SER A 143 6.80 -14.13 -10.79
CA SER A 143 5.93 -13.04 -11.20
C SER A 143 5.02 -12.56 -10.09
N LEU A 144 4.72 -11.26 -10.11
CA LEU A 144 3.76 -10.59 -9.24
C LEU A 144 2.45 -10.40 -10.00
N VAL A 145 1.34 -10.84 -9.44
CA VAL A 145 0.00 -10.67 -10.02
C VAL A 145 -0.79 -9.64 -9.22
N LEU A 146 -1.19 -8.57 -9.89
CA LEU A 146 -2.12 -7.58 -9.37
C LEU A 146 -3.49 -7.87 -9.97
N THR A 147 -4.43 -8.35 -9.15
CA THR A 147 -5.77 -8.73 -9.60
C THR A 147 -6.82 -7.73 -9.13
N VAL A 148 -7.70 -7.36 -10.05
CA VAL A 148 -8.89 -6.56 -9.77
C VAL A 148 -10.13 -7.31 -10.23
N PRO A 149 -10.97 -7.77 -9.30
CA PRO A 149 -12.20 -8.46 -9.64
C PRO A 149 -13.27 -7.47 -10.08
N CYS A 150 -13.96 -7.83 -11.16
CA CYS A 150 -15.05 -7.07 -11.74
C CYS A 150 -16.28 -7.98 -11.90
N GLY A 151 -17.01 -8.19 -10.80
CA GLY A 151 -18.27 -8.93 -10.80
C GLY A 151 -19.44 -8.10 -11.32
N SER A 152 -20.58 -8.74 -11.61
CA SER A 152 -21.84 -8.06 -11.96
C SER A 152 -22.28 -7.09 -10.86
N ASP A 153 -22.14 -7.51 -9.61
CA ASP A 153 -22.75 -6.87 -8.44
C ASP A 153 -21.86 -5.79 -7.83
N SER A 154 -20.54 -5.90 -7.97
CA SER A 154 -19.56 -4.96 -7.45
C SER A 154 -18.81 -4.25 -8.59
N THR A 155 -19.02 -2.94 -8.69
CA THR A 155 -18.36 -2.11 -9.70
C THR A 155 -17.07 -1.50 -9.17
N ASN A 156 -15.98 -2.28 -9.22
CA ASN A 156 -14.64 -1.87 -8.79
C ASN A 156 -13.92 -0.95 -9.81
N SER A 157 -14.62 0.07 -10.33
CA SER A 157 -14.05 0.96 -11.37
C SER A 157 -12.82 1.73 -10.89
N GLN A 158 -12.79 2.10 -9.60
CA GLN A 158 -11.66 2.80 -9.01
C GLN A 158 -10.41 1.91 -8.93
N ALA A 159 -10.58 0.64 -8.58
CA ALA A 159 -9.49 -0.33 -8.53
C ALA A 159 -8.91 -0.58 -9.92
N VAL A 160 -9.76 -0.72 -10.95
CA VAL A 160 -9.31 -0.86 -12.35
C VAL A 160 -8.54 0.40 -12.80
N GLY A 161 -9.04 1.60 -12.47
CA GLY A 161 -8.36 2.84 -12.80
C GLY A 161 -6.99 2.96 -12.14
N LEU A 162 -6.89 2.56 -10.87
CA LEU A 162 -5.63 2.53 -10.14
C LEU A 162 -4.65 1.50 -10.70
N LEU A 163 -5.14 0.30 -11.04
CA LEU A 163 -4.34 -0.75 -11.68
C LEU A 163 -3.74 -0.26 -13.01
N LEU A 164 -4.52 0.42 -13.85
CA LEU A 164 -4.04 0.99 -15.11
C LEU A 164 -3.04 2.14 -14.90
N ALA A 165 -3.26 2.99 -13.91
CA ALA A 165 -2.34 4.08 -13.58
C ALA A 165 -1.01 3.53 -13.01
N LEU A 166 -1.06 2.49 -12.18
CA LEU A 166 0.10 1.78 -11.68
C LEU A 166 0.87 1.11 -12.82
N ALA A 167 0.18 0.45 -13.75
CA ALA A 167 0.83 -0.16 -14.90
C ALA A 167 1.57 0.88 -15.76
N ALA A 168 0.98 2.06 -15.97
CA ALA A 168 1.63 3.17 -16.65
C ALA A 168 2.83 3.71 -15.90
N HIS A 169 2.77 3.76 -14.56
CA HIS A 169 3.91 4.15 -13.74
C HIS A 169 5.02 3.11 -13.80
N PHE A 170 4.70 1.83 -13.64
CA PHE A 170 5.66 0.73 -13.62
C PHE A 170 6.38 0.57 -14.95
N ARG A 171 5.71 0.85 -16.07
CA ARG A 171 6.33 0.83 -17.41
C ARG A 171 7.49 1.80 -17.56
N GLY A 172 7.47 2.93 -16.84
CA GLY A 172 8.53 3.93 -16.85
C GLY A 172 9.73 3.58 -15.97
N GLN A 173 9.60 2.57 -15.11
CA GLN A 173 10.60 2.20 -14.11
C GLN A 173 11.44 1.01 -14.60
N ILE A 174 12.76 1.12 -14.50
CA ILE A 174 13.72 0.13 -15.02
C ILE A 174 14.26 -0.85 -13.95
N TYR A 175 13.80 -0.74 -12.71
CA TYR A 175 14.32 -1.49 -11.57
C TYR A 175 13.57 -2.80 -11.28
N TRP A 176 12.53 -3.14 -12.05
CA TRP A 176 11.77 -4.37 -11.82
C TRP A 176 12.60 -5.62 -12.10
N ALA A 177 12.67 -6.50 -11.11
CA ALA A 177 13.37 -7.78 -11.17
C ALA A 177 12.43 -8.99 -11.36
N LYS A 178 11.11 -8.77 -11.43
CA LYS A 178 10.10 -9.81 -11.65
C LYS A 178 9.07 -9.34 -12.67
N ASP A 179 8.50 -10.28 -13.41
CA ASP A 179 7.41 -9.97 -14.33
C ASP A 179 6.16 -9.57 -13.53
N ILE A 180 5.46 -8.54 -13.99
CA ILE A 180 4.25 -8.05 -13.31
C ILE A 180 3.06 -8.29 -14.22
N VAL A 181 2.09 -9.07 -13.73
CA VAL A 181 0.86 -9.39 -14.42
C VAL A 181 -0.27 -8.57 -13.82
N PHE A 182 -0.93 -7.78 -14.67
CA PHE A 182 -2.11 -7.02 -14.31
C PHE A 182 -3.34 -7.80 -14.79
N LEU A 183 -4.07 -8.41 -13.87
CA LEU A 183 -5.21 -9.27 -14.15
C LEU A 183 -6.51 -8.54 -13.80
N VAL A 184 -7.44 -8.48 -14.75
CA VAL A 184 -8.81 -8.03 -14.52
C VAL A 184 -9.72 -9.21 -14.78
N THR A 185 -10.36 -9.70 -13.72
CA THR A 185 -11.21 -10.88 -13.80
C THR A 185 -12.67 -10.52 -13.89
N GLU A 186 -13.38 -11.27 -14.71
CA GLU A 186 -14.84 -11.31 -14.66
C GLU A 186 -15.23 -12.39 -13.63
N HIS A 187 -16.16 -12.08 -12.72
CA HIS A 187 -16.64 -13.02 -11.67
C HIS A 187 -15.60 -13.42 -10.60
N ASP A 188 -14.79 -12.45 -10.15
CA ASP A 188 -13.89 -12.51 -8.98
C ASP A 188 -13.11 -13.84 -8.80
N LEU A 189 -13.61 -14.74 -7.94
CA LEU A 189 -12.98 -16.02 -7.63
C LEU A 189 -12.96 -16.97 -8.83
N LEU A 190 -14.07 -17.07 -9.57
CA LEU A 190 -14.21 -17.99 -10.71
C LEU A 190 -13.27 -17.59 -11.85
N GLY A 191 -13.18 -16.28 -12.12
CA GLY A 191 -12.25 -15.76 -13.10
C GLY A 191 -10.80 -15.98 -12.70
N THR A 192 -10.46 -15.78 -11.42
CA THR A 192 -9.07 -15.96 -10.94
C THR A 192 -8.64 -17.42 -10.99
N GLU A 193 -9.53 -18.35 -10.58
CA GLU A 193 -9.31 -19.79 -10.68
C GLU A 193 -9.09 -20.22 -12.14
N ALA A 194 -9.95 -19.77 -13.07
CA ALA A 194 -9.82 -20.07 -14.49
C ALA A 194 -8.51 -19.58 -15.09
N TRP A 195 -8.02 -18.42 -14.64
CA TRP A 195 -6.74 -17.90 -15.07
C TRP A 195 -5.57 -18.70 -14.49
N LEU A 196 -5.62 -19.07 -13.20
CA LEU A 196 -4.58 -19.87 -12.54
C LEU A 196 -4.45 -21.26 -13.15
N GLU A 197 -5.57 -21.91 -13.43
CA GLU A 197 -5.62 -23.22 -14.09
C GLU A 197 -4.92 -23.18 -15.45
N ALA A 198 -5.27 -22.19 -16.28
CA ALA A 198 -4.64 -22.03 -17.58
C ALA A 198 -3.18 -21.56 -17.48
N TYR A 199 -2.81 -20.83 -16.43
CA TYR A 199 -1.44 -20.40 -16.19
C TYR A 199 -0.51 -21.58 -15.88
N HIS A 200 -0.99 -22.52 -15.03
CA HIS A 200 -0.25 -23.72 -14.63
C HIS A 200 -0.45 -24.93 -15.56
N ASP A 201 -1.26 -24.78 -16.61
CA ASP A 201 -1.64 -25.87 -17.53
C ASP A 201 -2.27 -27.07 -16.80
N VAL A 202 -3.09 -26.77 -15.77
CA VAL A 202 -3.84 -27.77 -15.00
C VAL A 202 -5.32 -27.57 -15.25
N ASN A 203 -6.02 -28.62 -15.69
CA ASN A 203 -7.47 -28.58 -15.89
C ASN A 203 -8.14 -29.43 -14.81
N VAL A 204 -8.22 -28.89 -13.59
CA VAL A 204 -8.80 -29.61 -12.43
C VAL A 204 -10.33 -29.50 -12.44
N THR A 205 -10.86 -28.43 -13.05
CA THR A 205 -12.25 -28.00 -12.88
C THR A 205 -13.11 -28.15 -14.14
N ASP A 206 -12.62 -28.87 -15.16
CA ASP A 206 -13.26 -29.06 -16.46
C ASP A 206 -13.68 -27.71 -17.11
N LEU A 207 -12.83 -26.69 -16.98
CA LEU A 207 -13.05 -25.43 -17.65
C LEU A 207 -12.83 -25.63 -19.15
N LEU A 208 -13.81 -25.24 -19.95
CA LEU A 208 -13.68 -25.25 -21.41
C LEU A 208 -13.10 -23.90 -21.83
N PRO A 209 -11.83 -23.84 -22.28
CA PRO A 209 -11.30 -22.62 -22.89
C PRO A 209 -12.01 -22.43 -24.23
N GLU A 210 -12.99 -21.52 -24.28
CA GLU A 210 -13.74 -21.32 -25.52
C GLU A 210 -12.87 -20.65 -26.60
N ARG A 211 -11.93 -19.77 -26.24
CA ARG A 211 -10.96 -19.13 -27.15
C ARG A 211 -9.72 -18.58 -26.42
N GLY A 212 -8.55 -18.85 -27.02
CA GLY A 212 -7.30 -18.13 -26.82
C GLY A 212 -6.17 -18.95 -26.18
N PRO A 213 -4.96 -18.99 -26.77
CA PRO A 213 -3.80 -19.53 -26.07
C PRO A 213 -3.47 -18.61 -24.89
N VAL A 214 -3.43 -19.15 -23.67
CA VAL A 214 -2.83 -18.45 -22.54
C VAL A 214 -1.33 -18.50 -22.76
N VAL A 215 -0.77 -17.40 -23.24
CA VAL A 215 0.67 -17.28 -23.42
C VAL A 215 1.27 -17.18 -22.03
N HIS A 216 2.09 -18.17 -21.67
CA HIS A 216 2.80 -18.18 -20.41
C HIS A 216 3.51 -16.84 -20.24
N ALA A 217 3.37 -16.25 -19.06
CA ALA A 217 4.09 -15.05 -18.68
C ALA A 217 5.61 -15.26 -18.60
N SER A 218 6.20 -16.23 -19.31
CA SER A 218 7.63 -16.57 -19.37
C SER A 218 8.05 -17.24 -20.70
N GLY A 219 7.19 -17.29 -21.71
CA GLY A 219 7.52 -17.87 -23.01
C GLY A 219 7.71 -19.40 -23.04
N GLN A 220 8.05 -20.07 -21.93
CA GLN A 220 8.32 -21.52 -21.91
C GLN A 220 7.96 -22.28 -20.62
N ALA A 221 7.59 -21.65 -19.49
CA ALA A 221 7.15 -22.38 -18.29
C ALA A 221 6.45 -21.48 -17.26
N ALA A 222 5.26 -21.83 -16.78
CA ALA A 222 4.57 -21.15 -15.67
C ALA A 222 5.55 -20.74 -14.55
N ALA A 223 5.48 -19.49 -14.07
CA ALA A 223 6.36 -19.05 -12.99
C ALA A 223 6.17 -19.96 -11.77
N ARG A 224 7.29 -20.30 -11.13
CA ARG A 224 7.28 -21.21 -9.97
C ARG A 224 6.81 -20.51 -8.70
N GLY A 225 7.03 -19.20 -8.62
CA GLY A 225 6.57 -18.33 -7.52
C GLY A 225 5.60 -17.28 -8.06
N LEU A 226 4.40 -17.26 -7.48
CA LEU A 226 3.32 -16.34 -7.83
C LEU A 226 2.82 -15.62 -6.58
N ASP A 227 3.09 -14.31 -6.50
CA ASP A 227 2.54 -13.48 -5.44
C ASP A 227 1.28 -12.78 -5.96
N ILE A 228 0.12 -13.03 -5.35
CA ILE A 228 -1.15 -12.44 -5.78
C ILE A 228 -1.58 -11.36 -4.80
N ILE A 229 -1.78 -10.15 -5.29
CA ILE A 229 -2.33 -9.02 -4.53
C ILE A 229 -3.68 -8.64 -5.13
N GLY A 230 -4.75 -8.88 -4.37
CA GLY A 230 -6.13 -8.55 -4.75
C GLY A 230 -6.58 -7.21 -4.18
N TRP A 231 -7.27 -6.42 -5.00
CA TRP A 231 -7.85 -5.13 -4.60
C TRP A 231 -9.36 -5.20 -4.73
N THR A 232 -10.06 -5.26 -3.60
CA THR A 232 -11.51 -5.08 -3.57
C THR A 232 -11.81 -3.65 -3.11
N ALA A 233 -12.78 -2.98 -3.74
CA ALA A 233 -13.28 -1.74 -3.15
C ALA A 233 -13.98 -2.13 -1.85
N ALA A 234 -13.59 -1.51 -0.72
CA ALA A 234 -14.28 -1.71 0.55
C ALA A 234 -15.78 -1.47 0.35
N GLY A 235 -16.58 -2.50 0.56
CA GLY A 235 -18.03 -2.39 0.46
C GLY A 235 -18.57 -1.57 1.63
N PRO A 236 -19.77 -0.97 1.53
CA PRO A 236 -20.42 -0.32 2.66
C PRO A 236 -20.67 -1.29 3.84
N ALA A 237 -20.62 -2.60 3.62
CA ALA A 237 -20.71 -3.63 4.66
C ALA A 237 -19.41 -3.78 5.49
N ASP A 238 -18.23 -3.53 4.89
CA ASP A 238 -16.94 -3.68 5.59
C ASP A 238 -16.68 -2.51 6.56
N THR A 239 -17.34 -1.38 6.32
CA THR A 239 -17.38 -0.25 7.27
C THR A 239 -18.19 -0.53 8.53
N ALA A 240 -19.07 -1.54 8.54
CA ALA A 240 -19.84 -1.91 9.73
C ALA A 240 -19.12 -2.93 10.63
N ALA A 241 -18.31 -3.82 10.05
CA ALA A 241 -17.55 -4.83 10.81
C ALA A 241 -16.25 -4.29 11.41
N HIS A 242 -15.70 -3.20 10.87
CA HIS A 242 -14.59 -2.44 11.47
C HIS A 242 -15.07 -1.19 12.22
N GLY A 243 -16.10 -1.35 13.05
CA GLY A 243 -16.52 -0.38 14.07
C GLY A 243 -15.58 -0.35 15.28
N SER A 244 -14.28 -0.19 15.05
CA SER A 244 -13.31 0.25 16.08
C SER A 244 -12.20 1.06 15.41
N ALA A 245 -12.60 2.06 14.63
CA ALA A 245 -11.72 3.15 14.23
C ALA A 245 -12.00 4.32 15.19
N ALA A 246 -11.06 4.50 16.12
CA ALA A 246 -10.93 5.70 16.92
C ALA A 246 -11.05 6.94 16.02
N GLY A 247 -12.13 7.71 16.23
CA GLY A 247 -12.35 8.98 15.56
C GLY A 247 -11.28 9.99 15.96
N LEU A 248 -10.32 10.22 15.08
CA LEU A 248 -9.53 11.45 15.10
C LEU A 248 -10.34 12.55 14.39
N ARG A 249 -11.31 13.11 15.12
CA ARG A 249 -11.73 14.49 14.88
C ARG A 249 -10.52 15.39 15.19
N PRO A 250 -10.16 16.38 14.36
CA PRO A 250 -9.26 17.42 14.82
C PRO A 250 -9.93 18.15 15.99
N PRO A 251 -9.22 18.43 17.10
CA PRO A 251 -9.82 19.13 18.23
C PRO A 251 -10.23 20.56 17.81
N PRO A 252 -11.36 21.09 18.33
CA PRO A 252 -11.75 22.46 18.10
C PRO A 252 -10.68 23.41 18.66
N ARG A 253 -10.25 24.36 17.83
CA ARG A 253 -9.37 25.47 18.24
C ARG A 253 -10.10 26.31 19.29
N LEU A 254 -9.72 26.17 20.56
CA LEU A 254 -10.07 27.12 21.60
C LEU A 254 -8.95 28.17 21.73
N PRO A 255 -9.28 29.46 21.95
CA PRO A 255 -8.30 30.54 21.94
C PRO A 255 -7.53 30.59 23.27
N TRP A 256 -6.22 30.78 23.18
CA TRP A 256 -5.35 31.08 24.31
C TRP A 256 -5.76 32.41 24.99
N PRO A 257 -5.78 32.51 26.32
CA PRO A 257 -5.86 33.81 26.99
C PRO A 257 -4.49 34.49 26.97
N LEU A 258 -4.44 35.70 26.44
CA LEU A 258 -3.30 36.61 26.59
C LEU A 258 -3.17 37.08 28.04
N PRO A 259 -1.95 37.34 28.55
CA PRO A 259 -1.77 37.92 29.88
C PRO A 259 -2.11 39.41 29.86
N ALA A 260 -2.87 39.85 30.86
CA ALA A 260 -3.17 41.25 31.11
C ALA A 260 -1.92 42.00 31.60
N LEU A 261 -1.61 43.12 30.95
CA LEU A 261 -0.77 44.19 31.49
C LEU A 261 -1.66 45.44 31.70
N PRO A 262 -1.50 46.18 32.81
CA PRO A 262 -2.37 47.29 33.15
C PRO A 262 -1.81 48.60 32.60
N CYS A 263 -2.66 49.45 32.04
CA CYS A 263 -2.41 50.90 31.92
C CYS A 263 -3.78 51.61 31.93
N GLY A 264 -4.16 52.10 33.11
CA GLY A 264 -5.25 53.06 33.26
C GLY A 264 -4.77 54.47 32.94
N GLY A 265 -5.60 55.22 32.22
CA GLY A 265 -5.44 56.64 31.89
C GLY A 265 -6.54 57.09 30.92
N PRO A 266 -6.99 58.35 30.95
CA PRO A 266 -8.39 58.67 31.26
C PRO A 266 -9.22 59.29 30.11
N ASN A 267 -10.54 59.03 30.14
CA ASN A 267 -11.72 59.87 29.75
C ASN A 267 -11.73 60.55 28.34
N PRO A 268 -12.81 61.21 27.85
CA PRO A 268 -14.20 61.33 28.33
C PRO A 268 -15.32 61.17 27.26
N ALA A 269 -16.57 61.25 27.74
CA ALA A 269 -17.82 61.67 27.05
C ALA A 269 -18.40 60.66 26.02
N TRP A 270 -19.69 60.35 25.98
CA TRP A 270 -20.86 61.23 25.96
C TRP A 270 -22.13 60.51 26.47
N HIS A 271 -23.00 61.28 27.16
CA HIS A 271 -24.49 61.29 27.17
C HIS A 271 -25.22 60.03 26.64
N GLN A 272 -26.17 59.40 27.36
CA GLN A 272 -27.34 59.92 28.10
C GLN A 272 -27.69 59.02 29.27
#